data_AF-A0AAV2GZZ9-F1
#
_entry.id   AF-A0AAV2GZZ9-F1
#
_cell.length_a   1.000
_cell.length_b   1.000
_cell.length_c   1.000
_cell.angle_alpha   90.00
_cell.angle_beta   90.00
_cell.angle_gamma   90.00
#
_symmetry.space_group_name_H-M   'P 1'
#
loop_
_entity.id
_entity.type
_entity.pdbx_description
1 polymer ?
#
loop_
_entity_poly.entity_id
_entity_poly.type
_entity_poly.pdbx_seq_one_letter_code
_entity_poly.pdbx_strand_id
1 'polypeptide(L)'
;MNSKWFSKAKQCYEKAVQLSCRQNLPAIYNLGCLLKSVGKFSEALTYFNMITNSYNVREHGHIMTIINAHEQSGICFLKLDELNPKSDRVCYKEKAETKLMQALELQAQLVAKIPDMKDYALQVWNSFRTMTSHWEGEIDTESRKKLINLLKLFREYGKMLKVVNDILS
;
A
#
# COMPACT_ATOMS: atom_id res chain seq x y z
N MET A 1 -2.34 -3.54 -22.54
CA MET A 1 -2.96 -4.87 -22.35
C MET A 1 -3.98 -5.09 -23.45
N ASN A 2 -3.99 -6.25 -24.12
CA ASN A 2 -4.98 -6.54 -25.16
C ASN A 2 -6.38 -6.72 -24.51
N SER A 3 -7.39 -6.02 -25.03
CA SER A 3 -8.72 -5.88 -24.40
C SER A 3 -9.41 -7.23 -24.16
N LYS A 4 -9.19 -8.22 -25.03
CA LYS A 4 -9.74 -9.57 -24.89
C LYS A 4 -9.21 -10.29 -23.64
N TRP A 5 -7.92 -10.16 -23.37
CA TRP A 5 -7.27 -10.79 -22.23
C TRP A 5 -7.58 -10.07 -20.92
N PHE A 6 -7.70 -8.73 -20.97
CA PHE A 6 -8.17 -7.95 -19.83
C PHE A 6 -9.57 -8.39 -19.36
N SER A 7 -10.54 -8.46 -20.29
CA SER A 7 -11.91 -8.84 -19.95
C SER A 7 -12.01 -10.26 -19.41
N LYS A 8 -11.26 -11.21 -20.00
CA LYS A 8 -11.20 -12.59 -19.48
C LYS A 8 -10.59 -12.66 -18.08
N ALA A 9 -9.45 -11.99 -17.86
CA ALA A 9 -8.81 -11.97 -16.54
C ALA A 9 -9.74 -11.36 -15.47
N LYS A 10 -10.41 -10.26 -15.80
CA LYS A 10 -11.39 -9.61 -14.92
C LYS A 10 -12.51 -10.57 -14.52
N GLN A 11 -13.13 -11.25 -15.49
CA GLN A 11 -14.18 -12.24 -15.22
C GLN A 11 -13.69 -13.40 -14.34
N CYS A 12 -12.49 -13.92 -14.59
CA CYS A 12 -11.91 -14.99 -13.78
C CYS A 12 -11.72 -14.56 -12.31
N TYR A 13 -11.16 -13.37 -12.08
CA TYR A 13 -10.97 -12.86 -10.72
C TYR A 13 -12.30 -12.52 -10.04
N GLU A 14 -13.26 -11.90 -10.74
CA GLU A 14 -14.60 -11.63 -10.20
C GLU A 14 -15.30 -12.92 -9.76
N LYS A 15 -15.21 -13.98 -10.58
CA LYS A 15 -15.75 -15.30 -10.24
C LYS A 15 -15.04 -15.90 -9.02
N ALA A 16 -13.71 -15.79 -8.92
CA ALA A 16 -12.96 -16.28 -7.76
C ALA A 16 -13.33 -15.53 -6.46
N VAL A 17 -13.54 -14.21 -6.54
CA VAL A 17 -13.99 -13.39 -5.41
C VAL A 17 -15.40 -13.77 -4.98
N GLN A 18 -16.29 -14.04 -5.93
CA GLN A 18 -17.66 -14.49 -5.64
C GLN A 18 -17.69 -15.88 -5.00
N LEU A 19 -16.98 -16.86 -5.59
CA LEU A 19 -16.95 -18.25 -5.11
C LEU A 19 -16.32 -18.39 -3.72
N SER A 20 -15.37 -17.52 -3.38
CA SER A 20 -14.74 -17.50 -2.06
C SER A 20 -15.49 -16.66 -1.03
N CYS A 21 -16.69 -16.15 -1.34
CA CYS A 21 -17.43 -15.24 -0.48
C CYS A 21 -16.57 -14.06 0.01
N ARG A 22 -15.72 -13.50 -0.87
CA ARG A 22 -14.75 -12.41 -0.59
C ARG A 22 -13.65 -12.75 0.42
N GLN A 23 -13.36 -14.03 0.65
CA GLN A 23 -12.26 -14.47 1.54
C GLN A 23 -10.93 -14.66 0.79
N ASN A 24 -10.93 -14.80 -0.54
CA ASN A 24 -9.70 -14.94 -1.32
C ASN A 24 -9.04 -13.56 -1.57
N LEU A 25 -8.25 -13.11 -0.60
CA LEU A 25 -7.54 -11.82 -0.67
C LEU A 25 -6.58 -11.71 -1.85
N PRO A 26 -5.81 -12.75 -2.23
CA PRO A 26 -4.99 -12.69 -3.45
C PRO A 26 -5.81 -12.40 -4.72
N ALA A 27 -7.00 -13.00 -4.87
CA ALA A 27 -7.88 -12.73 -6.01
C ALA A 27 -8.42 -11.29 -5.99
N ILE A 28 -8.83 -10.79 -4.82
CA ILE A 28 -9.26 -9.40 -4.64
C ILE A 28 -8.12 -8.43 -5.00
N TYR A 29 -6.92 -8.71 -4.52
CA TYR A 29 -5.72 -7.91 -4.78
C TYR A 29 -5.40 -7.84 -6.28
N ASN A 30 -5.36 -9.00 -6.93
CA ASN A 30 -5.05 -9.09 -8.35
C ASN A 30 -6.11 -8.40 -9.22
N LEU A 31 -7.39 -8.42 -8.83
CA LEU A 31 -8.43 -7.65 -9.50
C LEU A 31 -8.19 -6.13 -9.39
N GLY A 32 -7.79 -5.66 -8.20
CA GLY A 32 -7.37 -4.27 -8.01
C GLY A 32 -6.17 -3.89 -8.89
N CYS A 33 -5.13 -4.74 -8.92
CA CYS A 33 -3.95 -4.54 -9.79
C CYS A 33 -4.31 -4.52 -11.27
N LEU A 34 -5.21 -5.40 -11.71
CA LEU A 34 -5.71 -5.46 -13.08
C LEU A 34 -6.38 -4.14 -13.46
N LEU A 35 -7.30 -3.63 -12.63
CA LEU A 35 -7.98 -2.35 -12.87
C LEU A 35 -7.00 -1.17 -12.87
N LYS A 36 -6.05 -1.16 -11.94
CA LYS A 36 -4.98 -0.16 -11.89
C LYS A 36 -4.15 -0.15 -13.19
N SER A 37 -3.85 -1.31 -13.75
CA SER A 37 -3.04 -1.44 -14.98
C SER A 37 -3.66 -0.80 -16.22
N VAL A 38 -4.96 -0.53 -16.19
CA VAL A 38 -5.72 0.16 -17.26
C VAL A 38 -6.18 1.56 -16.85
N GLY A 39 -5.60 2.14 -15.79
CA GLY A 39 -5.90 3.50 -15.35
C GLY A 39 -7.19 3.68 -14.55
N LYS A 40 -7.89 2.59 -14.20
CA LYS A 40 -9.12 2.63 -13.39
C LYS A 40 -8.81 2.72 -11.89
N PHE A 41 -8.16 3.81 -11.48
CA PHE A 41 -7.61 3.98 -10.12
C PHE A 41 -8.69 3.98 -9.02
N SER A 42 -9.82 4.66 -9.24
CA SER A 42 -10.93 4.68 -8.28
C SER A 42 -11.57 3.30 -8.08
N GLU A 43 -11.74 2.53 -9.15
CA GLU A 43 -12.26 1.15 -9.04
C GLU A 43 -11.25 0.24 -8.34
N ALA A 44 -9.94 0.39 -8.65
CA ALA A 44 -8.88 -0.37 -7.99
C ALA A 44 -8.87 -0.12 -6.47
N LEU A 45 -9.06 1.13 -6.03
CA LEU A 45 -9.15 1.50 -4.61
C LEU A 45 -10.27 0.77 -3.88
N THR A 46 -11.41 0.49 -4.53
CA THR A 46 -12.49 -0.29 -3.91
C THR A 46 -11.99 -1.67 -3.49
N TYR A 47 -11.24 -2.36 -4.35
CA TYR A 47 -10.72 -3.69 -4.07
C TYR A 47 -9.58 -3.67 -3.04
N PHE A 48 -8.68 -2.70 -3.10
CA PHE A 48 -7.62 -2.59 -2.08
C PHE A 48 -8.20 -2.25 -0.70
N ASN A 49 -9.20 -1.36 -0.63
CA ASN A 49 -9.86 -1.04 0.64
C ASN A 49 -10.63 -2.23 1.23
N MET A 50 -11.20 -3.11 0.40
CA MET A 50 -11.79 -4.36 0.89
C MET A 50 -10.77 -5.22 1.65
N ILE A 51 -9.50 -5.25 1.19
CA ILE A 51 -8.43 -5.99 1.85
C ILE A 51 -8.04 -5.28 3.15
N THR A 52 -7.78 -3.97 3.10
CA THR A 52 -7.26 -3.22 4.26
C THR A 52 -8.29 -3.04 5.37
N ASN A 53 -9.59 -3.09 5.06
CA ASN A 53 -10.67 -2.97 6.04
C ASN A 53 -11.13 -4.32 6.60
N SER A 54 -10.60 -5.43 6.09
CA SER A 54 -10.95 -6.77 6.59
C SER A 54 -10.29 -7.00 7.96
N TYR A 55 -11.08 -6.87 9.02
CA TYR A 55 -10.65 -6.84 10.42
C TYR A 55 -9.97 -8.14 10.90
N ASN A 56 -10.16 -9.27 10.20
CA ASN A 56 -9.77 -10.62 10.66
C ASN A 56 -8.47 -11.19 10.06
N VAL A 57 -7.68 -10.40 9.34
CA VAL A 57 -6.58 -10.95 8.51
C VAL A 57 -5.20 -10.85 9.18
N ARG A 58 -5.06 -10.10 10.28
CA ARG A 58 -3.77 -9.99 11.00
C ARG A 58 -3.30 -11.33 11.59
N GLU A 59 -4.20 -12.30 11.78
CA GLU A 59 -3.90 -13.60 12.37
C GLU A 59 -3.87 -14.77 11.36
N HIS A 60 -4.28 -14.57 10.10
CA HIS A 60 -4.57 -15.68 9.15
C HIS A 60 -3.72 -15.68 7.86
N GLY A 61 -2.43 -15.32 7.94
CA GLY A 61 -1.45 -15.71 6.91
C GLY A 61 -1.34 -14.85 5.64
N HIS A 62 -2.04 -13.72 5.53
CA HIS A 62 -2.00 -12.84 4.35
C HIS A 62 -1.44 -11.43 4.61
N ILE A 63 -0.62 -11.26 5.64
CA ILE A 63 -0.02 -9.96 6.02
C ILE A 63 0.66 -9.26 4.83
N MET A 64 1.35 -10.01 3.96
CA MET A 64 1.99 -9.46 2.76
C MET A 64 0.97 -8.90 1.76
N THR A 65 -0.18 -9.55 1.60
CA THR A 65 -1.26 -9.05 0.71
C THR A 65 -1.87 -7.76 1.27
N ILE A 66 -2.00 -7.65 2.59
CA ILE A 66 -2.48 -6.43 3.26
C ILE A 66 -1.49 -5.29 3.07
N ILE A 67 -0.20 -5.53 3.34
CA ILE A 67 0.89 -4.58 3.09
C ILE A 67 0.79 -4.08 1.65
N ASN A 68 0.80 -5.00 0.68
CA ASN A 68 0.72 -4.67 -0.74
C ASN A 68 -0.55 -3.88 -1.08
N ALA A 69 -1.70 -4.20 -0.49
CA ALA A 69 -2.93 -3.45 -0.73
C ALA A 69 -2.88 -2.00 -0.21
N HIS A 70 -2.24 -1.77 0.94
CA HIS A 70 -1.95 -0.42 1.43
C HIS A 70 -1.01 0.33 0.46
N GLU A 71 0.08 -0.32 0.01
CA GLU A 71 1.02 0.27 -0.96
C GLU A 71 0.30 0.70 -2.23
N GLN A 72 -0.48 -0.21 -2.81
CA GLN A 72 -1.20 0.03 -4.06
C GLN A 72 -2.31 1.08 -3.91
N SER A 73 -2.95 1.16 -2.75
CA SER A 73 -3.90 2.23 -2.45
C SER A 73 -3.22 3.59 -2.44
N GLY A 74 -2.05 3.70 -1.79
CA GLY A 74 -1.27 4.93 -1.79
C GLY A 74 -0.90 5.38 -3.20
N ILE A 75 -0.42 4.46 -4.03
CA ILE A 75 -0.10 4.73 -5.45
C ILE A 75 -1.32 5.18 -6.23
N CYS A 76 -2.48 4.53 -6.06
CA CYS A 76 -3.71 4.94 -6.74
C CYS A 76 -4.13 6.37 -6.34
N PHE A 77 -4.00 6.74 -5.07
CA PHE A 77 -4.27 8.11 -4.63
C PHE A 77 -3.31 9.13 -5.26
N LEU A 78 -2.01 8.84 -5.30
CA LEU A 78 -1.04 9.71 -6.01
C LEU A 78 -1.39 9.86 -7.49
N LYS A 79 -1.81 8.79 -8.16
CA LYS A 79 -2.24 8.86 -9.56
C LYS A 79 -3.53 9.65 -9.76
N LEU A 80 -4.47 9.57 -8.82
CA LEU A 80 -5.68 10.40 -8.86
C LEU A 80 -5.36 11.88 -8.63
N ASP A 81 -4.40 12.19 -7.76
CA ASP A 81 -3.89 13.55 -7.55
C ASP A 81 -3.23 14.13 -8.81
N GLU A 82 -2.33 13.37 -9.45
CA GLU A 82 -1.69 13.75 -10.71
C GLU A 82 -2.71 14.08 -11.81
N LEU A 83 -3.82 13.34 -11.88
CA LEU A 83 -4.88 13.54 -12.87
C LEU A 83 -5.82 14.70 -12.53
N ASN A 84 -5.94 15.08 -11.26
CA ASN A 84 -6.82 16.17 -10.82
C ASN A 84 -6.30 16.89 -9.57
N PRO A 85 -5.26 17.74 -9.71
CA PRO A 85 -4.55 18.35 -8.57
C PRO A 85 -5.34 19.46 -7.86
N LYS A 86 -6.56 19.81 -8.31
CA LYS A 86 -7.36 20.95 -7.80
C LYS A 86 -8.71 20.56 -7.19
N SER A 87 -8.89 19.30 -6.79
CA SER A 87 -10.16 18.81 -6.23
C SER A 87 -10.35 19.23 -4.74
N ASP A 88 -11.07 20.33 -4.52
CA ASP A 88 -11.34 21.06 -3.26
C ASP A 88 -11.94 20.31 -2.04
N ARG A 89 -12.05 18.97 -1.99
CA ARG A 89 -12.68 18.29 -0.84
C ARG A 89 -11.93 17.13 -0.21
N VAL A 90 -10.88 16.62 -0.85
CA VAL A 90 -10.09 15.51 -0.32
C VAL A 90 -8.68 15.64 -0.88
N CYS A 91 -7.69 15.89 -0.01
CA CYS A 91 -6.29 15.86 -0.41
C CYS A 91 -5.89 14.39 -0.69
N TYR A 92 -5.83 14.01 -1.97
CA TYR A 92 -5.39 12.66 -2.35
C TYR A 92 -3.96 12.38 -1.87
N LYS A 93 -3.10 13.41 -1.76
CA LYS A 93 -1.77 13.27 -1.16
C LYS A 93 -1.81 12.81 0.29
N GLU A 94 -2.63 13.43 1.14
CA GLU A 94 -2.78 13.01 2.55
C GLU A 94 -3.30 11.56 2.67
N LYS A 95 -4.27 11.19 1.82
CA LYS A 95 -4.76 9.81 1.77
C LYS A 95 -3.69 8.82 1.30
N ALA A 96 -2.87 9.24 0.34
CA ALA A 96 -1.75 8.44 -0.12
C ALA A 96 -0.73 8.22 1.01
N GLU A 97 -0.33 9.29 1.68
CA GLU A 97 0.58 9.27 2.84
C GLU A 97 0.07 8.33 3.92
N THR A 98 -1.19 8.48 4.31
CA THR A 98 -1.81 7.62 5.32
C THR A 98 -1.70 6.13 4.94
N LYS A 99 -2.03 5.78 3.69
CA LYS A 99 -1.97 4.38 3.24
C LYS A 99 -0.53 3.86 3.20
N LEU A 100 0.43 4.67 2.73
CA LEU A 100 1.83 4.26 2.65
C LEU A 100 2.45 4.10 4.05
N MET A 101 2.11 4.97 5.01
CA MET A 101 2.51 4.85 6.41
C MET A 101 1.97 3.57 7.06
N GLN A 102 0.72 3.21 6.79
CA GLN A 102 0.15 1.94 7.26
C GLN A 102 0.88 0.73 6.67
N ALA A 103 1.29 0.78 5.40
CA ALA A 103 2.11 -0.27 4.81
C ALA A 103 3.45 -0.41 5.53
N LEU A 104 4.14 0.72 5.79
CA LEU A 104 5.42 0.76 6.49
C LEU A 104 5.33 0.22 7.92
N GLU A 105 4.28 0.58 8.65
CA GLU A 105 4.04 0.07 10.01
C GLU A 105 3.90 -1.46 10.00
N LEU A 106 3.08 -2.01 9.11
CA LEU A 106 2.88 -3.46 9.01
C LEU A 106 4.15 -4.18 8.56
N GLN A 107 4.93 -3.59 7.66
CA GLN A 107 6.25 -4.05 7.25
C GLN A 107 7.23 -4.11 8.42
N ALA A 108 7.24 -3.07 9.26
CA ALA A 108 8.04 -3.02 10.48
C ALA A 108 7.69 -4.16 11.43
N GLN A 109 6.39 -4.32 11.70
CA GLN A 109 5.87 -5.38 12.57
C GLN A 109 6.22 -6.78 12.04
N LEU A 110 6.16 -6.99 10.72
CA LEU A 110 6.47 -8.26 10.10
C LEU A 110 7.94 -8.65 10.27
N VAL A 111 8.88 -7.75 9.97
CA VAL A 111 10.31 -8.04 10.11
C VAL A 111 10.73 -8.14 11.58
N ALA A 112 10.09 -7.39 12.48
CA ALA A 112 10.32 -7.58 13.91
C ALA A 112 9.99 -9.02 14.37
N LYS A 113 9.00 -9.67 13.73
CA LYS A 113 8.63 -11.07 14.00
C LYS A 113 9.49 -12.08 13.24
N ILE A 114 10.05 -11.71 12.09
CA ILE A 114 10.86 -12.58 11.23
C ILE A 114 12.18 -11.86 10.89
N PRO A 115 13.20 -11.93 11.76
CA PRO A 115 14.44 -11.18 11.60
C PRO A 115 15.19 -11.48 10.29
N ASP A 116 15.09 -12.71 9.78
CA ASP A 116 15.72 -13.13 8.52
C ASP A 116 15.14 -12.42 7.28
N MET A 117 13.96 -11.80 7.39
CA MET A 117 13.39 -10.97 6.32
C MET A 117 14.09 -9.61 6.18
N LYS A 118 14.95 -9.23 7.13
CA LYS A 118 15.66 -7.94 7.16
C LYS A 118 16.48 -7.70 5.88
N ASP A 119 17.09 -8.75 5.34
CA ASP A 119 17.93 -8.64 4.14
C ASP A 119 17.11 -8.55 2.84
N TYR A 120 15.83 -8.93 2.88
CA TYR A 120 14.92 -8.93 1.73
C TYR A 120 13.98 -7.72 1.71
N ALA A 121 13.81 -7.02 2.85
CA ALA A 121 12.90 -5.91 3.01
C ALA A 121 13.07 -4.81 1.93
N LEU A 122 14.31 -4.47 1.57
CA LEU A 122 14.62 -3.47 0.53
C LEU A 122 14.28 -3.93 -0.89
N GLN A 123 14.23 -5.25 -1.13
CA GLN A 123 13.90 -5.81 -2.44
C GLN A 123 12.38 -5.95 -2.62
N VAL A 124 11.68 -6.33 -1.55
CA VAL A 124 10.26 -6.71 -1.57
C VAL A 124 9.33 -5.49 -1.54
N TRP A 125 9.72 -4.37 -0.93
CA TRP A 125 8.77 -3.30 -0.61
C TRP A 125 8.82 -2.14 -1.59
N ASN A 126 7.84 -2.10 -2.48
CA ASN A 126 7.74 -1.09 -3.52
C ASN A 126 7.32 0.29 -2.96
N SER A 127 6.66 0.37 -1.80
CA SER A 127 6.36 1.65 -1.14
C SER A 127 7.60 2.45 -0.83
N PHE A 128 8.65 1.78 -0.34
CA PHE A 128 9.92 2.43 0.01
C PHE A 128 10.53 3.15 -1.20
N ARG A 129 10.63 2.45 -2.34
CA ARG A 129 11.11 3.03 -3.60
C ARG A 129 10.21 4.16 -4.11
N THR A 130 8.90 3.95 -4.06
CA THR A 130 7.91 4.91 -4.61
C THR A 130 7.88 6.22 -3.81
N MET A 131 7.95 6.15 -2.48
CA MET A 131 8.00 7.33 -1.61
C MET A 131 9.30 8.12 -1.80
N THR A 132 10.45 7.44 -1.92
CA THR A 132 11.72 8.13 -2.14
C THR A 132 11.80 8.81 -3.50
N SER A 133 11.21 8.22 -4.56
CA SER A 133 11.24 8.81 -5.90
C SER A 133 10.24 9.95 -6.12
N HIS A 134 9.08 9.94 -5.44
CA HIS A 134 8.05 10.98 -5.60
C HIS A 134 8.27 12.23 -4.72
N TRP A 135 9.27 12.21 -3.83
CA TRP A 135 9.51 13.27 -2.84
C TRP A 135 10.80 14.08 -3.06
N GLU A 136 11.14 14.34 -4.33
CA GLU A 136 12.17 15.32 -4.70
C GLU A 136 11.67 16.79 -4.69
N GLY A 137 10.55 17.08 -4.01
CA GLY A 137 9.99 18.43 -3.86
C GLY A 137 9.93 18.90 -2.41
N GLU A 138 9.82 20.22 -2.21
CA GLU A 138 9.73 20.88 -0.90
C GLU A 138 8.43 20.50 -0.16
N ILE A 139 8.49 19.41 0.60
CA ILE A 139 7.65 19.13 1.75
C ILE A 139 8.39 19.65 2.97
N ASP A 140 7.65 20.25 3.92
CA ASP A 140 8.16 20.75 5.19
C ASP A 140 9.21 19.81 5.82
N THR A 141 10.33 20.44 6.20
CA THR A 141 11.53 19.88 6.81
C THR A 141 11.28 18.90 7.95
N GLU A 142 10.19 19.05 8.72
CA GLU A 142 9.89 18.19 9.88
C GLU A 142 9.46 16.78 9.46
N SER A 143 8.53 16.67 8.52
CA SER A 143 8.08 15.39 7.97
C SER A 143 9.20 14.66 7.21
N ARG A 144 10.05 15.41 6.49
CA ARG A 144 11.25 14.88 5.84
C ARG A 144 12.26 14.37 6.87
N LYS A 145 12.48 15.07 7.98
CA LYS A 145 13.34 14.62 9.08
C LYS A 145 12.80 13.36 9.75
N LYS A 146 11.48 13.29 9.98
CA LYS A 146 10.82 12.11 10.56
C LYS A 146 10.94 10.89 9.64
N LEU A 147 10.71 11.05 8.34
CA LEU A 147 10.90 10.00 7.34
C LEU A 147 12.38 9.59 7.21
N ILE A 148 13.31 10.54 7.09
CA ILE A 148 14.75 10.24 7.04
C ILE A 148 15.22 9.56 8.33
N ASN A 149 14.67 9.93 9.49
CA ASN A 149 14.94 9.24 10.74
C ASN A 149 14.33 7.84 10.75
N LEU A 150 13.10 7.64 10.27
CA LEU A 150 12.51 6.31 10.07
C LEU A 150 13.38 5.45 9.14
N LEU A 151 13.89 6.02 8.05
CA LEU A 151 14.80 5.39 7.09
C LEU A 151 16.17 5.04 7.71
N LYS A 152 16.70 5.90 8.59
CA LYS A 152 17.94 5.63 9.35
C LYS A 152 17.72 4.57 10.44
N LEU A 153 16.57 4.61 11.11
CA LEU A 153 16.16 3.65 12.14
C LEU A 153 15.76 2.29 11.54
N PHE A 154 15.44 2.24 10.25
CA PHE A 154 15.27 0.99 9.52
C PHE A 154 16.56 0.13 9.52
N ARG A 155 17.74 0.77 9.59
CA ARG A 155 19.01 0.06 9.84
C ARG A 155 19.13 -0.45 11.29
N GLU A 156 18.41 0.16 12.22
CA GLU A 156 18.40 -0.09 13.68
C GLU A 156 16.99 -0.46 14.18
N TYR A 157 16.40 -1.47 13.54
CA TYR A 157 15.00 -1.94 13.55
C TYR A 157 14.17 -1.77 14.84
N GLY A 158 14.76 -1.85 16.04
CA GLY A 158 14.06 -1.72 17.32
C GLY A 158 13.54 -0.31 17.64
N LYS A 159 14.12 0.74 17.05
CA LYS A 159 13.69 2.13 17.32
C LYS A 159 12.53 2.60 16.43
N MET A 160 12.23 1.86 15.36
CA MET A 160 11.19 2.22 14.39
C MET A 160 9.79 2.20 15.00
N LEU A 161 9.47 1.19 15.80
CA LEU A 161 8.14 1.00 16.39
C LEU A 161 7.72 2.18 17.28
N LYS A 162 8.67 2.75 18.03
CA LYS A 162 8.44 3.91 18.90
C LYS A 162 8.12 5.16 18.08
N VAL A 163 8.93 5.45 17.05
CA VAL A 163 8.74 6.63 16.20
C VAL A 163 7.46 6.54 15.36
N VAL A 164 7.11 5.36 14.86
CA VAL A 164 5.83 5.17 14.15
C VAL A 164 4.65 5.45 15.09
N ASN A 165 4.68 4.91 16.31
CA ASN A 165 3.63 5.17 17.31
C ASN A 165 3.54 6.66 17.69
N ASP A 166 4.67 7.36 17.84
CA ASP A 166 4.73 8.79 18.17
C ASP A 166 4.23 9.71 17.02
N ILE A 167 4.18 9.22 15.78
CA ILE A 167 3.65 9.96 14.61
C ILE A 167 2.16 9.69 14.41
N LEU A 168 1.68 8.51 14.79
CA LEU A 168 0.29 8.10 14.64
C LEU A 168 -0.60 8.49 15.83
N SER A 169 -0.01 8.90 16.96
CA SER A 169 -0.68 9.48 18.14
C SER A 169 -0.99 10.96 17.97
#